data_AF-A0A936DUH0-F1
#
_entry.id   AF-A0A936DUH0-F1
#
_cell.length_a   1.000
_cell.length_b   1.000
_cell.length_c   1.000
_cell.angle_alpha   90.00
_cell.angle_beta   90.00
_cell.angle_gamma   90.00
#
_symmetry.space_group_name_H-M   'P 1'
#
loop_
_entity.id
_entity.type
_entity.pdbx_description
1 polymer ?
#
loop_
_entity_poly.entity_id
_entity_poly.type
_entity_poly.pdbx_seq_one_letter_code
_entity_poly.pdbx_strand_id
1 'polypeptide(L)'
;MSVGIIELMKSSDLHPSLDDHSAGGIAGSIGDQIGLPVYPKSLTGKEGVLYFLAGKGATKRLGVLTQSAIKFDDFSGEISGMTSGPQEAFLKLCELSSNNAAVLRDRLPFLIPRTLGLKKSAGCGDRLGLATPGHVRAIRHSTMAPIFAQQSIRENARTGRSPQIVMDDALWGVLQEGWRAGFGADADHLKSTQDIDSCAAAGFTFYTIDPGDHVDNEANNASPEVLKDKLEKLPWEDLETTWADTRSLLGKPTDPGNARLGINEEDLMRAAAKYGRVVAHTVRMYRHLSVVMGERDFELEMSVDETETVTSPAEHIYIAHELRRLGVKWVSLAPRYVGTFEKGVDYIGDLGEFERSFATHLAISREFGPYKLSLHSGSDKFSIYPIASHLAGEMVHLKTAGTSYLEALRTISLVNPRLFRDILAFARERYPVDRASYHVSARAEMMPNIAGLDDERLNSLLDDFHAREILHVTFGSVLNHPDFREPFFETLRGNEEAYYGMVESHFSRHFSPFGEIRKAGN
;
A
#
# COMPACT_ATOMS: atom_id res chain seq x y z
N MET A 1 25.82 27.68 -17.28
CA MET A 1 24.62 26.86 -17.16
C MET A 1 23.77 27.20 -18.36
N SER A 2 22.98 26.26 -18.88
CA SER A 2 21.98 26.59 -19.90
C SER A 2 20.94 27.55 -19.31
N VAL A 3 20.28 28.36 -20.17
CA VAL A 3 19.24 29.31 -19.76
C VAL A 3 18.13 28.60 -18.97
N GLY A 4 17.77 27.37 -19.36
CA GLY A 4 16.73 26.58 -18.70
C GLY A 4 17.04 26.20 -17.26
N ILE A 5 18.30 25.94 -16.89
CA ILE A 5 18.67 25.63 -15.49
C ILE A 5 18.46 26.85 -14.59
N ILE A 6 18.85 28.03 -15.08
CA ILE A 6 18.68 29.29 -14.34
C ILE A 6 17.19 29.63 -14.18
N GLU A 7 16.39 29.38 -15.21
CA GLU A 7 14.94 29.60 -15.18
C GLU A 7 14.25 28.73 -14.12
N LEU A 8 14.60 27.44 -14.03
CA LEU A 8 14.10 26.55 -12.98
C LEU A 8 14.37 27.06 -11.56
N MET A 9 15.56 27.60 -11.33
CA MET A 9 15.93 28.13 -10.01
C MET A 9 15.22 29.45 -9.69
N LYS A 10 14.89 30.28 -10.68
CA LYS A 10 14.33 31.63 -10.45
C LYS A 10 12.92 31.65 -9.87
N SER A 11 12.20 30.53 -9.90
CA SER A 11 10.84 30.45 -9.35
C SER A 11 10.85 30.64 -7.83
N SER A 12 10.06 31.59 -7.34
CA SER A 12 9.78 31.76 -5.91
C SER A 12 8.95 30.59 -5.37
N ASP A 13 8.00 30.12 -6.17
CA ASP A 13 7.15 28.97 -5.86
C ASP A 13 7.71 27.67 -6.49
N LEU A 14 7.04 26.54 -6.26
CA LEU A 14 7.38 25.29 -6.93
C LEU A 14 7.20 25.46 -8.44
N HIS A 15 8.31 25.43 -9.19
CA HIS A 15 8.30 25.55 -10.65
C HIS A 15 7.45 24.41 -11.24
N PRO A 16 6.55 24.65 -12.22
CA PRO A 16 5.77 23.59 -12.87
C PRO A 16 6.62 22.43 -13.39
N SER A 17 6.03 21.24 -13.46
CA SER A 17 6.73 20.10 -14.07
C SER A 17 7.06 20.41 -15.53
N LEU A 18 8.28 20.08 -15.94
CA LEU A 18 8.73 20.22 -17.33
C LEU A 18 8.07 19.17 -18.22
N ASP A 19 7.92 19.49 -19.51
CA ASP A 19 7.66 18.48 -20.54
C ASP A 19 8.88 17.56 -20.72
N ASP A 20 8.65 16.36 -21.24
CA ASP A 20 9.69 15.32 -21.33
C ASP A 20 10.90 15.77 -22.19
N HIS A 21 10.69 16.58 -23.24
CA HIS A 21 11.77 17.05 -24.10
C HIS A 21 12.65 18.06 -23.35
N SER A 22 12.05 19.09 -22.74
CA SER A 22 12.77 20.08 -21.94
C SER A 22 13.49 19.45 -20.75
N ALA A 23 12.81 18.55 -20.04
CA ALA A 23 13.38 17.79 -18.92
C ALA A 23 14.60 16.98 -19.37
N GLY A 24 14.48 16.25 -20.49
CA GLY A 24 15.56 15.43 -21.04
C GLY A 24 16.79 16.24 -21.42
N GLY A 25 16.59 17.39 -22.10
CA GLY A 25 17.70 18.27 -22.47
C GLY A 25 18.44 18.86 -21.27
N ILE A 26 17.71 19.31 -20.24
CA ILE A 26 18.31 19.86 -19.01
C ILE A 26 19.03 18.76 -18.23
N ALA A 27 18.38 17.61 -18.05
CA ALA A 27 18.97 16.46 -17.35
C ALA A 27 20.25 15.96 -18.02
N GLY A 28 20.26 15.87 -19.36
CA GLY A 28 21.46 15.54 -20.13
C GLY A 28 22.59 16.55 -19.88
N SER A 29 22.28 17.85 -19.97
CA SER A 29 23.27 18.90 -19.74
C SER A 29 23.86 18.88 -18.32
N ILE A 30 23.05 18.60 -17.29
CA ILE A 30 23.55 18.46 -15.91
C ILE A 30 24.38 17.17 -15.81
N GLY A 31 23.87 16.07 -16.37
CA GLY A 31 24.51 14.77 -16.31
C GLY A 31 25.91 14.74 -16.93
N ASP A 32 26.08 15.39 -18.09
CA ASP A 32 27.37 15.55 -18.76
C ASP A 32 28.38 16.31 -17.89
N GLN A 33 27.92 17.28 -17.10
CA GLN A 33 28.79 18.09 -16.23
C GLN A 33 29.24 17.33 -14.98
N ILE A 34 28.36 16.49 -14.42
CA ILE A 34 28.63 15.76 -13.17
C ILE A 34 29.13 14.33 -13.40
N GLY A 35 29.12 13.84 -14.65
CA GLY A 35 29.51 12.48 -15.01
C GLY A 35 28.52 11.41 -14.52
N LEU A 36 27.27 11.78 -14.23
CA LEU A 36 26.23 10.87 -13.73
C LEU A 36 24.93 11.10 -14.51
N PRO A 37 24.19 10.05 -14.90
CA PRO A 37 22.87 10.24 -15.50
C PRO A 37 21.92 10.92 -14.51
N VAL A 38 21.07 11.81 -15.00
CA VAL A 38 20.06 12.53 -14.19
C VAL A 38 18.67 12.04 -14.58
N TYR A 39 17.80 11.79 -13.59
CA TYR A 39 16.41 11.42 -13.84
C TYR A 39 15.62 12.66 -14.29
N PRO A 40 15.16 12.76 -15.55
CA PRO A 40 14.60 14.00 -16.07
C PRO A 40 13.38 14.50 -15.31
N LYS A 41 12.49 13.58 -14.91
CA LYS A 41 11.26 13.91 -14.17
C LYS A 41 11.51 14.35 -12.73
N SER A 42 12.71 14.15 -12.20
CA SER A 42 13.07 14.58 -10.85
C SER A 42 13.43 16.06 -10.74
N LEU A 43 13.71 16.72 -11.87
CA LEU A 43 14.07 18.14 -11.92
C LEU A 43 12.97 18.99 -11.27
N THR A 44 13.30 19.58 -10.12
CA THR A 44 12.36 20.33 -9.29
C THR A 44 12.99 21.63 -8.82
N GLY A 45 12.55 22.74 -9.41
CA GLY A 45 12.95 24.09 -9.03
C GLY A 45 12.02 24.67 -7.95
N LYS A 46 12.58 25.24 -6.88
CA LYS A 46 11.85 26.02 -5.87
C LYS A 46 12.80 26.95 -5.13
N GLU A 47 12.38 28.20 -4.93
CA GLU A 47 13.06 29.20 -4.12
C GLU A 47 14.57 29.28 -4.41
N GLY A 48 15.00 29.45 -5.66
CA GLY A 48 16.44 29.59 -5.97
C GLY A 48 17.24 28.30 -5.94
N VAL A 49 16.61 27.14 -5.77
CA VAL A 49 17.26 25.82 -5.71
C VAL A 49 16.66 24.88 -6.75
N LEU A 50 17.50 24.12 -7.43
CA LEU A 50 17.10 23.00 -8.27
C LEU A 50 17.49 21.69 -7.59
N TYR A 51 16.49 20.85 -7.34
CA TYR A 51 16.62 19.50 -6.82
C TYR A 51 16.50 18.49 -7.95
N PHE A 52 17.27 17.40 -7.90
CA PHE A 52 17.17 16.29 -8.84
C PHE A 52 17.80 15.01 -8.28
N LEU A 53 17.47 13.86 -8.86
CA LEU A 53 18.19 12.62 -8.61
C LEU A 53 19.18 12.35 -9.75
N ALA A 54 20.38 11.90 -9.38
CA ALA A 54 21.44 11.51 -10.29
C ALA A 54 22.06 10.16 -9.90
N GLY A 55 22.70 9.49 -10.85
CA GLY A 55 23.27 8.14 -10.66
C GLY A 55 22.29 7.02 -11.01
N LYS A 56 22.66 5.77 -10.70
CA LYS A 56 21.81 4.57 -10.91
C LYS A 56 22.04 3.57 -9.80
N GLY A 57 21.00 2.83 -9.42
CA GLY A 57 21.12 1.77 -8.42
C GLY A 57 21.67 2.29 -7.09
N ALA A 58 22.69 1.60 -6.57
CA ALA A 58 23.36 1.97 -5.31
C ALA A 58 24.14 3.29 -5.36
N THR A 59 24.41 3.84 -6.56
CA THR A 59 25.12 5.12 -6.71
C THR A 59 24.19 6.32 -6.81
N LYS A 60 22.87 6.12 -6.64
CA LYS A 60 21.92 7.23 -6.62
C LYS A 60 22.29 8.27 -5.56
N ARG A 61 22.16 9.54 -5.95
CA ARG A 61 22.41 10.73 -5.13
C ARG A 61 21.34 11.77 -5.39
N LEU A 62 21.08 12.59 -4.38
CA LEU A 62 20.31 13.82 -4.49
C LEU A 62 21.27 14.94 -4.93
N GLY A 63 20.98 15.57 -6.06
CA GLY A 63 21.61 16.81 -6.49
C GLY A 63 20.85 18.03 -5.96
N VAL A 64 21.57 18.94 -5.33
CA VAL A 64 21.08 20.25 -4.91
C VAL A 64 21.93 21.31 -5.60
N LEU A 65 21.34 22.07 -6.51
CA LEU A 65 22.01 23.12 -7.28
C LEU A 65 21.44 24.49 -6.93
N THR A 66 22.30 25.47 -6.64
CA THR A 66 21.89 26.80 -6.16
C THR A 66 22.95 27.85 -6.48
N GLN A 67 22.54 29.12 -6.60
CA GLN A 67 23.46 30.27 -6.67
C GLN A 67 23.87 30.81 -5.29
N SER A 68 23.32 30.26 -4.21
CA SER A 68 23.58 30.65 -2.82
C SER A 68 23.98 29.43 -1.99
N ALA A 69 25.25 29.37 -1.58
CA ALA A 69 25.81 28.24 -0.84
C ALA A 69 25.16 28.00 0.54
N ILE A 70 24.59 29.04 1.17
CA ILE A 70 23.84 28.95 2.46
C ILE A 70 22.68 27.96 2.34
N LYS A 71 22.13 27.75 1.15
CA LYS A 71 21.01 26.82 0.94
C LYS A 71 21.40 25.34 1.08
N PHE A 72 22.66 25.03 1.34
CA PHE A 72 23.16 23.67 1.57
C PHE A 72 23.24 23.23 3.02
N ASP A 73 23.09 24.15 3.97
CA ASP A 73 23.52 23.92 5.36
C ASP A 73 22.80 22.73 6.01
N ASP A 74 21.53 22.50 5.65
CA ASP A 74 20.72 21.40 6.20
C ASP A 74 21.02 20.04 5.54
N PHE A 75 21.62 20.03 4.35
CA PHE A 75 21.90 18.79 3.62
C PHE A 75 23.24 18.19 4.02
N SER A 76 23.30 16.88 4.15
CA SER A 76 24.55 16.12 4.33
C SER A 76 25.02 15.59 2.97
N GLY A 77 26.26 15.87 2.58
CA GLY A 77 26.81 15.44 1.29
C GLY A 77 28.11 16.13 0.90
N GLU A 78 28.66 15.70 -0.23
CA GLU A 78 29.89 16.26 -0.78
C GLU A 78 29.57 17.46 -1.68
N ILE A 79 30.29 18.57 -1.48
CA ILE A 79 30.17 19.75 -2.33
C ILE A 79 31.05 19.55 -3.55
N SER A 80 30.46 19.65 -4.74
CA SER A 80 31.18 19.74 -6.00
C SER A 80 30.92 21.12 -6.62
N GLY A 81 31.98 21.85 -6.94
CA GLY A 81 31.83 23.12 -7.66
C GLY A 81 31.31 22.86 -9.06
N MET A 82 30.22 23.53 -9.46
CA MET A 82 29.68 23.46 -10.83
C MET A 82 29.84 24.84 -11.49
N THR A 83 31.02 25.13 -12.04
CA THR A 83 31.22 26.34 -12.82
C THR A 83 30.75 26.11 -14.25
N SER A 84 29.70 26.83 -14.67
CA SER A 84 29.29 26.87 -16.06
C SER A 84 28.85 28.29 -16.39
N GLY A 85 29.62 28.99 -17.24
CA GLY A 85 29.32 30.36 -17.70
C GLY A 85 29.64 31.48 -16.69
N PRO A 86 29.19 32.73 -16.94
CA PRO A 86 29.54 33.91 -16.15
C PRO A 86 28.85 34.04 -14.79
N GLN A 87 27.98 33.09 -14.41
CA GLN A 87 27.31 33.06 -13.10
C GLN A 87 27.72 31.78 -12.36
N GLU A 88 28.26 31.95 -11.16
CA GLU A 88 28.66 30.86 -10.27
C GLU A 88 27.41 30.18 -9.70
N ALA A 89 27.35 28.86 -9.80
CA ALA A 89 26.42 28.03 -9.05
C ALA A 89 27.19 26.91 -8.37
N PHE A 90 26.64 26.46 -7.26
CA PHE A 90 27.22 25.42 -6.45
C PHE A 90 26.33 24.19 -6.55
N LEU A 91 26.95 23.02 -6.62
CA LEU A 91 26.28 21.72 -6.55
C LEU A 91 26.69 21.02 -5.26
N LYS A 92 25.72 20.36 -4.63
CA LYS A 92 25.96 19.39 -3.57
C LYS A 92 25.35 18.07 -3.98
N LEU A 93 26.15 17.01 -3.94
CA LEU A 93 25.70 15.64 -4.15
C LEU A 93 25.55 14.96 -2.78
N CYS A 94 24.32 14.56 -2.50
CA CYS A 94 23.88 14.08 -1.21
C CYS A 94 23.51 12.59 -1.29
N GLU A 95 23.83 11.84 -0.25
CA GLU A 95 23.32 10.47 -0.10
C GLU A 95 21.80 10.49 0.10
N LEU A 96 21.14 9.40 -0.31
CA LEU A 96 19.71 9.20 -0.08
C LEU A 96 19.42 8.74 1.36
N SER A 97 19.77 9.58 2.33
CA SER A 97 19.62 9.32 3.76
C SER A 97 18.30 9.86 4.32
N SER A 98 17.85 9.33 5.46
CA SER A 98 16.65 9.85 6.17
C SER A 98 16.77 11.33 6.55
N ASN A 99 17.98 11.81 6.87
CA ASN A 99 18.22 13.23 7.13
C ASN A 99 17.92 14.09 5.90
N ASN A 100 18.49 13.71 4.74
CA ASN A 100 18.27 14.45 3.50
C ASN A 100 16.81 14.33 3.00
N ALA A 101 16.17 13.19 3.25
CA ALA A 101 14.74 13.00 2.98
C ALA A 101 13.87 13.95 3.82
N ALA A 102 14.17 14.11 5.12
CA ALA A 102 13.46 15.03 6.00
C ALA A 102 13.59 16.49 5.52
N VAL A 103 14.81 16.94 5.21
CA VAL A 103 15.06 18.29 4.66
C VAL A 103 14.32 18.50 3.34
N LEU A 104 14.25 17.48 2.47
CA LEU A 104 13.46 17.58 1.24
C LEU A 104 11.96 17.71 1.49
N ARG A 105 11.39 16.98 2.45
CA ARG A 105 9.97 17.12 2.80
C ARG A 105 9.64 18.53 3.27
N ASP A 106 10.51 19.13 4.09
CA ASP A 106 10.33 20.50 4.58
C ASP A 106 10.34 21.51 3.43
N ARG A 107 11.20 21.29 2.43
CA ARG A 107 11.35 22.22 1.30
C ARG A 107 10.35 21.97 0.16
N LEU A 108 9.95 20.72 -0.06
CA LEU A 108 9.09 20.29 -1.17
C LEU A 108 7.82 19.59 -0.63
N PRO A 109 6.75 20.35 -0.29
CA PRO A 109 5.56 19.81 0.37
C PRO A 109 4.83 18.70 -0.39
N PHE A 110 5.01 18.58 -1.71
CA PHE A 110 4.41 17.48 -2.48
C PHE A 110 5.02 16.11 -2.17
N LEU A 111 6.16 16.05 -1.48
CA LEU A 111 6.80 14.84 -0.98
C LEU A 111 6.25 14.38 0.37
N ILE A 112 5.36 15.17 0.99
CA ILE A 112 4.71 14.82 2.25
C ILE A 112 3.41 14.05 1.92
N PRO A 113 3.20 12.84 2.46
CA PRO A 113 1.94 12.14 2.32
C PRO A 113 0.78 12.95 2.91
N ARG A 114 -0.42 12.75 2.37
CA ARG A 114 -1.65 13.40 2.85
C ARG A 114 -2.81 12.43 2.88
N THR A 115 -3.83 12.75 3.67
CA THR A 115 -5.12 12.07 3.64
C THR A 115 -5.76 12.20 2.25
N LEU A 116 -6.43 11.14 1.79
CA LEU A 116 -7.00 11.05 0.44
C LEU A 116 -8.53 11.16 0.43
N GLY A 117 -9.15 11.08 1.61
CA GLY A 117 -10.56 10.99 1.87
C GLY A 117 -11.19 9.72 1.26
N LEU A 118 -12.42 9.90 0.82
CA LEU A 118 -13.22 8.86 0.19
C LEU A 118 -12.94 8.70 -1.31
N LYS A 119 -11.84 9.27 -1.82
CA LYS A 119 -11.41 9.02 -3.20
C LYS A 119 -11.12 7.54 -3.37
N LYS A 120 -11.45 7.02 -4.55
CA LYS A 120 -11.00 5.70 -4.99
C LYS A 120 -9.49 5.62 -4.87
N SER A 121 -8.97 4.65 -4.12
CA SER A 121 -7.55 4.63 -3.76
C SER A 121 -6.91 3.27 -3.94
N ALA A 122 -5.62 3.26 -4.26
CA ALA A 122 -4.84 2.04 -4.41
C ALA A 122 -3.61 2.08 -3.51
N GLY A 123 -3.49 1.03 -2.71
CA GLY A 123 -2.33 0.66 -1.92
C GLY A 123 -1.26 0.01 -2.78
N CYS A 124 -0.10 0.64 -2.91
CA CYS A 124 1.01 0.20 -3.73
C CYS A 124 2.15 -0.30 -2.85
N GLY A 125 1.92 -1.37 -2.09
CA GLY A 125 2.91 -1.89 -1.16
C GLY A 125 4.20 -2.33 -1.86
N ASP A 126 5.32 -2.01 -1.22
CA ASP A 126 6.66 -2.24 -1.74
C ASP A 126 7.56 -2.80 -0.65
N ARG A 127 7.76 -4.12 -0.67
CA ARG A 127 8.64 -4.85 0.26
C ARG A 127 10.12 -4.57 0.07
N LEU A 128 10.50 -3.96 -1.05
CA LEU A 128 11.88 -3.83 -1.52
C LEU A 128 12.41 -2.40 -1.37
N GLY A 129 11.53 -1.40 -1.39
CA GLY A 129 11.93 0.02 -1.44
C GLY A 129 12.40 0.46 -2.82
N LEU A 130 12.06 -0.29 -3.87
CA LEU A 130 12.50 -0.06 -5.25
C LEU A 130 11.34 0.09 -6.25
N ALA A 131 10.10 -0.25 -5.88
CA ALA A 131 8.98 -0.37 -6.81
C ALA A 131 8.26 0.96 -7.08
N THR A 132 8.38 1.93 -6.16
CA THR A 132 7.62 3.20 -6.22
C THR A 132 7.71 3.91 -7.58
N PRO A 133 8.87 4.01 -8.27
CA PRO A 133 8.91 4.59 -9.62
C PRO A 133 7.98 3.89 -10.61
N GLY A 134 7.96 2.55 -10.64
CA GLY A 134 7.05 1.77 -11.48
C GLY A 134 5.58 1.97 -11.07
N HIS A 135 5.29 2.09 -9.78
CA HIS A 135 3.95 2.42 -9.29
C HIS A 135 3.49 3.81 -9.74
N VAL A 136 4.37 4.82 -9.68
CA VAL A 136 4.07 6.17 -10.17
C VAL A 136 3.77 6.15 -11.67
N ARG A 137 4.53 5.39 -12.47
CA ARG A 137 4.29 5.26 -13.91
C ARG A 137 2.91 4.65 -14.18
N ALA A 138 2.56 3.55 -13.51
CA ALA A 138 1.24 2.93 -13.66
C ALA A 138 0.09 3.85 -13.24
N ILE A 139 0.17 4.46 -12.04
CA ILE A 139 -0.95 5.24 -11.49
C ILE A 139 -1.17 6.56 -12.25
N ARG A 140 -0.15 7.08 -12.96
CA ARG A 140 -0.28 8.30 -13.77
C ARG A 140 -1.32 8.18 -14.88
N HIS A 141 -1.63 6.94 -15.29
CA HIS A 141 -2.64 6.63 -16.30
C HIS A 141 -3.98 6.16 -15.69
N SER A 142 -4.15 6.37 -14.38
CA SER A 142 -5.30 5.91 -13.58
C SER A 142 -6.06 7.07 -12.96
N THR A 143 -7.32 6.82 -12.56
CA THR A 143 -8.12 7.75 -11.74
C THR A 143 -8.00 7.48 -10.24
N MET A 144 -7.30 6.42 -9.84
CA MET A 144 -7.13 6.05 -8.44
C MET A 144 -6.09 6.94 -7.75
N ALA A 145 -6.36 7.33 -6.51
CA ALA A 145 -5.42 8.04 -5.66
C ALA A 145 -4.39 7.05 -5.05
N PRO A 146 -3.08 7.30 -5.20
CA PRO A 146 -2.06 6.35 -4.75
C PRO A 146 -1.74 6.47 -3.26
N ILE A 147 -1.50 5.32 -2.63
CA ILE A 147 -0.80 5.19 -1.36
C ILE A 147 0.52 4.47 -1.65
N PHE A 148 1.62 5.22 -1.76
CA PHE A 148 2.93 4.67 -2.16
C PHE A 148 3.72 4.08 -0.99
N ALA A 149 3.58 4.65 0.20
CA ALA A 149 4.17 4.08 1.41
C ALA A 149 3.13 3.17 2.06
N GLN A 150 3.15 1.88 1.76
CA GLN A 150 2.30 0.89 2.41
C GLN A 150 3.11 -0.35 2.77
N GLN A 151 3.13 -0.70 4.05
CA GLN A 151 3.72 -1.95 4.51
C GLN A 151 3.18 -2.32 5.89
N SER A 152 2.90 -3.61 6.10
CA SER A 152 2.50 -4.10 7.43
C SER A 152 3.67 -4.24 8.38
N ILE A 153 3.41 -4.22 9.69
CA ILE A 153 4.43 -4.48 10.73
C ILE A 153 5.08 -5.86 10.54
N ARG A 154 4.29 -6.86 10.16
CA ARG A 154 4.76 -8.21 9.80
C ARG A 154 5.75 -8.19 8.63
N GLU A 155 5.48 -7.39 7.60
CA GLU A 155 6.38 -7.24 6.45
C GLU A 155 7.65 -6.45 6.80
N ASN A 156 7.54 -5.40 7.62
CA ASN A 156 8.69 -4.68 8.16
C ASN A 156 9.67 -5.64 8.87
N ALA A 157 9.15 -6.45 9.81
CA ALA A 157 9.95 -7.45 10.51
C ALA A 157 10.60 -8.47 9.57
N ARG A 158 9.86 -8.95 8.56
CA ARG A 158 10.38 -9.94 7.58
C ARG A 158 11.37 -9.38 6.58
N THR A 159 11.38 -8.08 6.35
CA THR A 159 12.29 -7.42 5.38
C THR A 159 13.47 -6.75 6.06
N GLY A 160 13.47 -6.69 7.39
CA GLY A 160 14.45 -5.92 8.18
C GLY A 160 14.30 -4.41 7.98
N ARG A 161 13.09 -3.94 7.67
CA ARG A 161 12.79 -2.53 7.40
C ARG A 161 12.03 -1.91 8.57
N SER A 162 12.10 -0.58 8.68
CA SER A 162 11.34 0.21 9.63
C SER A 162 10.30 1.08 8.92
N PRO A 163 9.28 1.61 9.62
CA PRO A 163 8.34 2.58 9.05
C PRO A 163 9.04 3.78 8.38
N GLN A 164 10.15 4.27 8.97
CA GLN A 164 10.93 5.37 8.41
C GLN A 164 11.53 5.01 7.04
N ILE A 165 12.09 3.80 6.89
CA ILE A 165 12.65 3.33 5.61
C ILE A 165 11.55 3.26 4.55
N VAL A 166 10.37 2.73 4.91
CA VAL A 166 9.22 2.65 3.98
C VAL A 166 8.82 4.05 3.48
N MET A 167 8.77 5.03 4.38
CA MET A 167 8.43 6.41 4.04
C MET A 167 9.47 7.05 3.13
N ASP A 168 10.75 6.89 3.45
CA ASP A 168 11.84 7.51 2.69
C ASP A 168 11.98 6.89 1.29
N ASP A 169 11.86 5.56 1.17
CA ASP A 169 11.91 4.89 -0.14
C ASP A 169 10.77 5.34 -1.07
N ALA A 170 9.55 5.51 -0.51
CA ALA A 170 8.42 6.06 -1.27
C ALA A 170 8.69 7.51 -1.72
N LEU A 171 9.23 8.35 -0.83
CA LEU A 171 9.62 9.73 -1.18
C LEU A 171 10.60 9.77 -2.34
N TRP A 172 11.64 8.94 -2.31
CA TRP A 172 12.65 8.93 -3.37
C TRP A 172 12.05 8.53 -4.71
N GLY A 173 11.14 7.54 -4.73
CA GLY A 173 10.42 7.17 -5.95
C GLY A 173 9.48 8.26 -6.46
N VAL A 174 8.75 8.94 -5.56
CA VAL A 174 7.88 10.09 -5.88
C VAL A 174 8.68 11.24 -6.49
N LEU A 175 9.84 11.57 -5.91
CA LEU A 175 10.75 12.58 -6.44
C LEU A 175 11.29 12.15 -7.81
N GLN A 176 11.79 10.91 -7.95
CA GLN A 176 12.39 10.39 -9.18
C GLN A 176 11.48 10.60 -10.39
N GLU A 177 10.19 10.26 -10.23
CA GLU A 177 9.19 10.32 -11.29
C GLU A 177 8.39 11.64 -11.30
N GLY A 178 8.74 12.60 -10.42
CA GLY A 178 8.11 13.92 -10.38
C GLY A 178 6.60 13.87 -10.13
N TRP A 179 6.14 12.98 -9.24
CA TRP A 179 4.72 12.90 -8.87
C TRP A 179 4.32 14.02 -7.92
N ARG A 180 3.39 14.88 -8.34
CA ARG A 180 2.98 16.07 -7.58
C ARG A 180 1.50 16.15 -7.25
N ALA A 181 0.72 15.13 -7.63
CA ALA A 181 -0.73 15.09 -7.40
C ALA A 181 -1.11 14.66 -5.97
N GLY A 182 -0.13 14.49 -5.08
CA GLY A 182 -0.28 14.00 -3.71
C GLY A 182 -0.51 12.49 -3.64
N PHE A 183 -0.18 11.91 -2.49
CA PHE A 183 -0.26 10.47 -2.23
C PHE A 183 -0.49 10.23 -0.73
N GLY A 184 -0.97 9.04 -0.37
CA GLY A 184 -1.12 8.62 1.03
C GLY A 184 0.01 7.72 1.52
N ALA A 185 0.04 7.48 2.83
CA ALA A 185 0.94 6.53 3.47
C ALA A 185 0.16 5.68 4.50
N ASP A 186 0.04 4.37 4.26
CA ASP A 186 -0.74 3.41 5.04
C ASP A 186 0.14 2.51 5.92
N ALA A 187 -0.06 2.65 7.23
CA ALA A 187 0.49 1.81 8.26
C ALA A 187 -0.44 0.59 8.39
N ASP A 188 -0.08 -0.49 7.72
CA ASP A 188 -0.98 -1.61 7.45
C ASP A 188 -0.99 -2.66 8.58
N HIS A 189 -2.15 -3.28 8.83
CA HIS A 189 -2.36 -4.32 9.85
C HIS A 189 -1.75 -4.01 11.25
N LEU A 190 -2.06 -2.85 11.82
CA LEU A 190 -1.63 -2.46 13.16
C LEU A 190 -2.43 -3.19 14.24
N LYS A 191 -1.72 -3.79 15.19
CA LYS A 191 -2.31 -4.55 16.31
C LYS A 191 -2.07 -3.90 17.67
N SER A 192 -1.17 -2.92 17.75
CA SER A 192 -0.78 -2.30 19.03
C SER A 192 -0.61 -0.78 18.91
N THR A 193 -0.79 -0.09 20.04
CA THR A 193 -0.57 1.36 20.16
C THR A 193 0.88 1.76 19.92
N GLN A 194 1.83 0.87 20.25
CA GLN A 194 3.25 1.12 20.00
C GLN A 194 3.57 1.17 18.50
N ASP A 195 2.91 0.35 17.69
CA ASP A 195 3.05 0.41 16.23
C ASP A 195 2.48 1.73 15.68
N ILE A 196 1.35 2.20 16.23
CA ILE A 196 0.81 3.54 15.91
C ILE A 196 1.86 4.61 16.19
N ASP A 197 2.49 4.60 17.37
CA ASP A 197 3.48 5.61 17.76
C ASP A 197 4.65 5.66 16.75
N SER A 198 5.16 4.49 16.38
CA SER A 198 6.29 4.38 15.43
C SER A 198 5.91 4.86 14.03
N CYS A 199 4.74 4.48 13.52
CA CYS A 199 4.25 4.91 12.22
C CYS A 199 3.89 6.40 12.18
N ALA A 200 3.29 6.93 13.25
CA ALA A 200 2.96 8.35 13.35
C ALA A 200 4.21 9.25 13.44
N ALA A 201 5.29 8.75 14.06
CA ALA A 201 6.57 9.44 14.07
C ALA A 201 7.23 9.47 12.67
N ALA A 202 7.06 8.42 11.87
CA ALA A 202 7.55 8.37 10.49
C ALA A 202 6.72 9.20 9.49
N GLY A 203 5.53 9.65 9.87
CA GLY A 203 4.66 10.51 9.05
C GLY A 203 3.58 9.78 8.26
N PHE A 204 3.16 8.59 8.70
CA PHE A 204 2.01 7.89 8.10
C PHE A 204 0.71 8.69 8.29
N THR A 205 -0.19 8.59 7.32
CA THR A 205 -1.45 9.37 7.25
C THR A 205 -2.70 8.50 7.24
N PHE A 206 -2.53 7.20 7.01
CA PHE A 206 -3.59 6.20 6.98
C PHE A 206 -3.17 5.05 7.90
N TYR A 207 -4.08 4.59 8.74
CA TYR A 207 -3.82 3.59 9.78
C TYR A 207 -4.85 2.47 9.66
N THR A 208 -4.38 1.28 9.30
CA THR A 208 -5.24 0.10 9.18
C THR A 208 -5.16 -0.71 10.45
N ILE A 209 -6.24 -0.71 11.23
CA ILE A 209 -6.31 -1.45 12.49
C ILE A 209 -6.77 -2.88 12.18
N ASP A 210 -5.99 -3.86 12.64
CA ASP A 210 -6.29 -5.27 12.58
C ASP A 210 -6.57 -5.82 13.99
N PRO A 211 -7.85 -5.77 14.43
CA PRO A 211 -8.29 -6.36 15.69
C PRO A 211 -8.57 -7.87 15.58
N GLY A 212 -8.03 -8.59 14.58
CA GLY A 212 -8.35 -9.98 14.30
C GLY A 212 -8.15 -10.94 15.49
N ASP A 213 -7.14 -10.67 16.33
CA ASP A 213 -6.85 -11.46 17.54
C ASP A 213 -7.96 -11.36 18.62
N HIS A 214 -8.89 -10.42 18.47
CA HIS A 214 -10.04 -10.22 19.36
C HIS A 214 -11.35 -10.81 18.83
N VAL A 215 -11.33 -11.45 17.65
CA VAL A 215 -12.50 -12.08 17.04
C VAL A 215 -12.79 -13.42 17.74
N ASP A 216 -14.00 -13.60 18.24
CA ASP A 216 -14.44 -14.87 18.82
C ASP A 216 -15.03 -15.78 17.73
N ASN A 217 -14.18 -16.55 17.06
CA ASN A 217 -14.59 -17.42 15.94
C ASN A 217 -15.61 -18.50 16.36
N GLU A 218 -15.59 -18.95 17.62
CA GLU A 218 -16.54 -19.94 18.14
C GLU A 218 -17.98 -19.40 18.13
N ALA A 219 -18.15 -18.08 18.27
CA ALA A 219 -19.46 -17.45 18.22
C ALA A 219 -20.18 -17.74 16.90
N ASN A 220 -19.48 -18.02 15.80
CA ASN A 220 -20.12 -18.29 14.50
C ASN A 220 -21.10 -19.48 14.55
N ASN A 221 -20.77 -20.53 15.32
CA ASN A 221 -21.55 -21.77 15.38
C ASN A 221 -22.15 -22.03 16.78
N ALA A 222 -22.01 -21.07 17.70
CA ALA A 222 -22.50 -21.19 19.07
C ALA A 222 -24.04 -21.27 19.15
N SER A 223 -24.55 -22.03 20.12
CA SER A 223 -25.99 -22.06 20.44
C SER A 223 -26.45 -20.75 21.08
N PRO A 224 -27.76 -20.45 21.09
CA PRO A 224 -28.29 -19.26 21.75
C PRO A 224 -27.88 -19.11 23.23
N GLU A 225 -27.77 -20.21 23.97
CA GLU A 225 -27.33 -20.21 25.38
C GLU A 225 -25.86 -19.81 25.52
N VAL A 226 -24.99 -20.35 24.65
CA VAL A 226 -23.57 -20.00 24.62
C VAL A 226 -23.37 -18.55 24.19
N LEU A 227 -24.18 -18.06 23.24
CA LEU A 227 -24.16 -16.65 22.84
C LEU A 227 -24.53 -15.73 24.00
N LYS A 228 -25.53 -16.07 24.83
CA LYS A 228 -25.88 -15.28 26.03
C LYS A 228 -24.69 -15.17 26.99
N ASP A 229 -24.03 -16.28 27.29
CA ASP A 229 -22.84 -16.29 28.16
C ASP A 229 -21.69 -15.44 27.56
N LYS A 230 -21.45 -15.53 26.25
CA LYS A 230 -20.44 -14.70 25.57
C LYS A 230 -20.79 -13.21 25.64
N LEU A 231 -22.07 -12.85 25.50
CA LEU A 231 -22.56 -11.47 25.62
C LEU A 231 -22.39 -10.92 27.04
N GLU A 232 -22.72 -11.70 28.08
CA GLU A 232 -22.53 -11.28 29.47
C GLU A 232 -21.06 -10.96 29.80
N LYS A 233 -20.13 -11.62 29.10
CA LYS A 233 -18.67 -11.43 29.26
C LYS A 233 -18.08 -10.33 28.38
N LEU A 234 -18.88 -9.64 27.55
CA LEU A 234 -18.38 -8.55 26.73
C LEU A 234 -17.94 -7.37 27.60
N PRO A 235 -16.93 -6.59 27.15
CA PRO A 235 -16.47 -5.41 27.87
C PRO A 235 -17.46 -4.24 27.64
N TRP A 236 -18.65 -4.34 28.23
CA TRP A 236 -19.74 -3.36 28.03
C TRP A 236 -19.37 -1.94 28.50
N GLU A 237 -18.47 -1.82 29.49
CA GLU A 237 -17.91 -0.53 29.92
C GLU A 237 -17.07 0.12 28.81
N ASP A 238 -16.15 -0.62 28.18
CA ASP A 238 -15.36 -0.13 27.04
C ASP A 238 -16.24 0.18 25.82
N LEU A 239 -17.34 -0.56 25.67
CA LEU A 239 -18.34 -0.32 24.63
C LEU A 239 -19.31 0.80 24.99
N GLU A 240 -19.28 1.38 26.19
CA GLU A 240 -20.14 2.51 26.59
C GLU A 240 -21.64 2.27 26.25
N THR A 241 -22.12 1.05 26.46
CA THR A 241 -23.50 0.63 26.18
C THR A 241 -23.87 -0.60 26.98
N THR A 242 -25.13 -1.05 26.87
CA THR A 242 -25.60 -2.32 27.40
C THR A 242 -26.16 -3.20 26.28
N TRP A 243 -26.24 -4.51 26.51
CA TRP A 243 -26.94 -5.40 25.57
C TRP A 243 -28.39 -4.95 25.29
N ALA A 244 -29.09 -4.47 26.32
CA ALA A 244 -30.48 -4.02 26.17
C ALA A 244 -30.59 -2.83 25.19
N ASP A 245 -29.67 -1.87 25.29
CA ASP A 245 -29.63 -0.71 24.40
C ASP A 245 -29.20 -1.10 22.99
N THR A 246 -28.16 -1.92 22.85
CA THR A 246 -27.70 -2.46 21.56
C THR A 246 -28.84 -3.20 20.85
N ARG A 247 -29.57 -4.07 21.56
CA ARG A 247 -30.75 -4.77 21.02
C ARG A 247 -31.88 -3.81 20.63
N SER A 248 -32.14 -2.79 21.43
CA SER A 248 -33.19 -1.80 21.15
C SER A 248 -32.91 -0.98 19.88
N LEU A 249 -31.64 -0.67 19.62
CA LEU A 249 -31.19 0.11 18.46
C LEU A 249 -31.10 -0.75 17.20
N LEU A 250 -30.45 -1.91 17.27
CA LEU A 250 -30.15 -2.76 16.10
C LEU A 250 -31.17 -3.88 15.85
N GLY A 251 -32.06 -4.18 16.80
CA GLY A 251 -33.13 -5.16 16.62
C GLY A 251 -34.29 -4.66 15.73
N LYS A 252 -34.22 -3.42 15.24
CA LYS A 252 -35.19 -2.87 14.28
C LYS A 252 -34.63 -3.05 12.86
N PRO A 253 -35.48 -3.33 11.85
CA PRO A 253 -35.03 -3.39 10.47
C PRO A 253 -34.35 -2.07 10.07
N THR A 254 -33.19 -2.20 9.45
CA THR A 254 -32.48 -1.08 8.82
C THR A 254 -32.78 -1.12 7.33
N ASP A 255 -32.80 0.02 6.67
CA ASP A 255 -33.04 0.11 5.23
C ASP A 255 -31.79 0.63 4.52
N PRO A 256 -30.71 -0.17 4.45
CA PRO A 256 -29.52 0.21 3.70
C PRO A 256 -29.86 0.22 2.20
N GLY A 257 -30.28 1.38 1.69
CA GLY A 257 -30.67 1.57 0.29
C GLY A 257 -32.04 0.99 -0.05
N ASN A 258 -32.09 0.10 -1.07
CA ASN A 258 -33.34 -0.47 -1.62
C ASN A 258 -33.71 -1.85 -1.02
N ALA A 259 -33.06 -2.27 0.06
CA ALA A 259 -33.29 -3.57 0.69
C ALA A 259 -33.36 -3.43 2.21
N ARG A 260 -34.52 -3.76 2.79
CA ARG A 260 -34.66 -3.88 4.25
C ARG A 260 -33.86 -5.08 4.74
N LEU A 261 -32.76 -4.81 5.44
CA LEU A 261 -32.01 -5.81 6.19
C LEU A 261 -32.54 -5.85 7.63
N GLY A 262 -33.38 -6.84 7.89
CA GLY A 262 -33.76 -7.20 9.25
C GLY A 262 -32.67 -8.06 9.88
N ILE A 263 -32.12 -7.62 11.02
CA ILE A 263 -31.25 -8.45 11.84
C ILE A 263 -32.15 -9.12 12.88
N ASN A 264 -32.26 -10.44 12.83
CA ASN A 264 -32.97 -11.16 13.88
C ASN A 264 -32.13 -11.16 15.18
N GLU A 265 -32.76 -11.46 16.30
CA GLU A 265 -32.10 -11.36 17.60
C GLU A 265 -30.89 -12.30 17.72
N GLU A 266 -30.96 -13.51 17.16
CA GLU A 266 -29.84 -14.46 17.21
C GLU A 266 -28.64 -13.98 16.38
N ASP A 267 -28.87 -13.44 15.18
CA ASP A 267 -27.81 -12.87 14.34
C ASP A 267 -27.16 -11.65 15.01
N LEU A 268 -27.94 -10.82 15.70
CA LEU A 268 -27.41 -9.69 16.47
C LEU A 268 -26.57 -10.16 17.67
N MET A 269 -27.06 -11.16 18.41
CA MET A 269 -26.32 -11.77 19.51
C MET A 269 -25.00 -12.36 19.02
N ARG A 270 -25.03 -13.04 17.86
CA ARG A 270 -23.86 -13.65 17.22
C ARG A 270 -22.85 -12.59 16.79
N ALA A 271 -23.31 -11.54 16.12
CA ALA A 271 -22.48 -10.41 15.70
C ALA A 271 -21.81 -9.73 16.91
N ALA A 272 -22.58 -9.43 17.96
CA ALA A 272 -22.07 -8.80 19.17
C ALA A 272 -21.08 -9.70 19.93
N ALA A 273 -21.38 -10.99 20.10
CA ALA A 273 -20.48 -11.94 20.74
C ALA A 273 -19.14 -12.07 20.00
N LYS A 274 -19.19 -12.11 18.66
CA LYS A 274 -18.02 -12.25 17.79
C LYS A 274 -17.16 -10.99 17.71
N TYR A 275 -17.80 -9.82 17.61
CA TYR A 275 -17.12 -8.56 17.29
C TYR A 275 -17.15 -7.50 18.40
N GLY A 276 -17.79 -7.73 19.55
CA GLY A 276 -17.82 -6.74 20.63
C GLY A 276 -16.43 -6.40 21.17
N ARG A 277 -15.55 -7.40 21.34
CA ARG A 277 -14.14 -7.15 21.74
C ARG A 277 -13.31 -6.50 20.63
N VAL A 278 -13.64 -6.80 19.38
CA VAL A 278 -13.03 -6.22 18.18
C VAL A 278 -13.31 -4.71 18.14
N VAL A 279 -14.58 -4.31 18.28
CA VAL A 279 -14.98 -2.90 18.34
C VAL A 279 -14.30 -2.18 19.50
N ALA A 280 -14.33 -2.77 20.71
CA ALA A 280 -13.69 -2.18 21.89
C ALA A 280 -12.18 -1.94 21.66
N HIS A 281 -11.49 -2.91 21.04
CA HIS A 281 -10.08 -2.75 20.69
C HIS A 281 -9.85 -1.64 19.66
N THR A 282 -10.62 -1.63 18.56
CA THR A 282 -10.52 -0.58 17.53
C THR A 282 -10.73 0.82 18.12
N VAL A 283 -11.68 0.98 19.05
CA VAL A 283 -11.96 2.26 19.72
C VAL A 283 -10.78 2.69 20.60
N ARG A 284 -10.14 1.78 21.33
CA ARG A 284 -8.92 2.09 22.09
C ARG A 284 -7.78 2.53 21.16
N MET A 285 -7.56 1.82 20.06
CA MET A 285 -6.56 2.17 19.05
C MET A 285 -6.85 3.55 18.41
N TYR A 286 -8.11 3.82 18.06
CA TYR A 286 -8.54 5.11 17.50
C TYR A 286 -8.34 6.27 18.48
N ARG A 287 -8.70 6.08 19.76
CA ARG A 287 -8.51 7.10 20.80
C ARG A 287 -7.03 7.40 21.02
N HIS A 288 -6.20 6.36 21.07
CA HIS A 288 -4.74 6.52 21.14
C HIS A 288 -4.19 7.25 19.91
N LEU A 289 -4.57 6.82 18.71
CA LEU A 289 -4.19 7.47 17.45
C LEU A 289 -4.59 8.95 17.42
N SER A 290 -5.79 9.28 17.89
CA SER A 290 -6.26 10.67 17.98
C SER A 290 -5.37 11.52 18.89
N VAL A 291 -4.90 10.96 20.01
CA VAL A 291 -3.96 11.64 20.92
C VAL A 291 -2.59 11.81 20.26
N VAL A 292 -2.06 10.77 19.62
CA VAL A 292 -0.74 10.80 18.96
C VAL A 292 -0.71 11.76 17.77
N MET A 293 -1.79 11.81 16.99
CA MET A 293 -1.90 12.68 15.83
C MET A 293 -2.12 14.15 16.23
N GLY A 294 -2.84 14.40 17.32
CA GLY A 294 -3.14 15.75 17.79
C GLY A 294 -3.94 16.53 16.74
N GLU A 295 -3.38 17.63 16.24
CA GLU A 295 -3.99 18.44 15.17
C GLU A 295 -3.73 17.90 13.75
N ARG A 296 -2.88 16.88 13.60
CA ARG A 296 -2.56 16.30 12.28
C ARG A 296 -3.74 15.49 11.77
N ASP A 297 -4.10 15.70 10.51
CA ASP A 297 -5.09 14.87 9.84
C ASP A 297 -4.61 13.42 9.71
N PHE A 298 -5.53 12.48 9.91
CA PHE A 298 -5.29 11.06 9.71
C PHE A 298 -6.54 10.34 9.22
N GLU A 299 -6.32 9.16 8.65
CA GLU A 299 -7.36 8.25 8.20
C GLU A 299 -7.25 6.93 8.94
N LEU A 300 -8.40 6.32 9.23
CA LEU A 300 -8.47 4.99 9.81
C LEU A 300 -9.20 4.06 8.85
N GLU A 301 -8.67 2.85 8.73
CA GLU A 301 -9.38 1.68 8.21
C GLU A 301 -9.53 0.64 9.32
N MET A 302 -10.68 -0.01 9.38
CA MET A 302 -10.87 -1.20 10.19
C MET A 302 -10.85 -2.44 9.29
N SER A 303 -9.96 -3.39 9.58
CA SER A 303 -9.87 -4.64 8.84
C SER A 303 -10.36 -5.83 9.65
N VAL A 304 -11.18 -6.68 9.04
CA VAL A 304 -11.57 -8.00 9.54
C VAL A 304 -11.53 -9.03 8.39
N ASP A 305 -10.63 -8.83 7.43
CA ASP A 305 -10.47 -9.70 6.26
C ASP A 305 -9.79 -11.03 6.58
N GLU A 306 -8.84 -11.02 7.53
CA GLU A 306 -8.09 -12.21 7.97
C GLU A 306 -8.85 -13.09 9.00
N THR A 307 -10.17 -12.92 9.19
CA THR A 307 -10.97 -13.77 10.10
C THR A 307 -11.22 -15.17 9.54
N GLU A 308 -11.64 -16.15 10.35
CA GLU A 308 -11.86 -17.52 9.84
C GLU A 308 -13.11 -17.63 8.94
N THR A 309 -14.16 -16.91 9.30
CA THR A 309 -15.49 -16.98 8.65
C THR A 309 -15.82 -15.68 7.92
N VAL A 310 -16.53 -15.79 6.81
CA VAL A 310 -17.08 -14.66 6.04
C VAL A 310 -17.82 -13.68 6.96
N THR A 311 -17.61 -12.38 6.75
CA THR A 311 -18.31 -11.33 7.48
C THR A 311 -19.76 -11.27 7.00
N SER A 312 -20.72 -11.56 7.87
CA SER A 312 -22.14 -11.49 7.53
C SER A 312 -22.63 -10.04 7.44
N PRO A 313 -23.78 -9.76 6.77
CA PRO A 313 -24.39 -8.44 6.80
C PRO A 313 -24.70 -7.94 8.22
N ALA A 314 -25.17 -8.82 9.12
CA ALA A 314 -25.44 -8.47 10.51
C ALA A 314 -24.17 -8.08 11.28
N GLU A 315 -23.06 -8.79 11.01
CA GLU A 315 -21.75 -8.49 11.59
C GLU A 315 -21.21 -7.15 11.11
N HIS A 316 -21.29 -6.87 9.80
CA HIS A 316 -20.89 -5.57 9.25
C HIS A 316 -21.75 -4.43 9.84
N ILE A 317 -23.07 -4.60 9.90
CA ILE A 317 -23.96 -3.59 10.51
C ILE A 317 -23.59 -3.34 11.97
N TYR A 318 -23.39 -4.39 12.77
CA TYR A 318 -22.99 -4.27 14.17
C TYR A 318 -21.69 -3.47 14.31
N ILE A 319 -20.65 -3.83 13.56
CA ILE A 319 -19.35 -3.14 13.59
C ILE A 319 -19.53 -1.67 13.23
N ALA A 320 -20.14 -1.37 12.07
CA ALA A 320 -20.26 -0.01 11.57
C ALA A 320 -21.13 0.87 12.48
N HIS A 321 -22.22 0.32 13.01
CA HIS A 321 -23.08 1.01 13.97
C HIS A 321 -22.30 1.37 15.24
N GLU A 322 -21.62 0.41 15.85
CA GLU A 322 -20.94 0.63 17.12
C GLU A 322 -19.73 1.56 16.98
N LEU A 323 -18.96 1.45 15.90
CA LEU A 323 -17.90 2.42 15.60
C LEU A 323 -18.45 3.84 15.49
N ARG A 324 -19.56 4.03 14.76
CA ARG A 324 -20.22 5.34 14.60
C ARG A 324 -20.72 5.86 15.94
N ARG A 325 -21.38 5.01 16.74
CA ARG A 325 -21.92 5.37 18.06
C ARG A 325 -20.81 5.80 19.02
N LEU A 326 -19.66 5.13 18.97
CA LEU A 326 -18.48 5.41 19.78
C LEU A 326 -17.61 6.57 19.23
N GLY A 327 -18.07 7.24 18.17
CA GLY A 327 -17.43 8.43 17.62
C GLY A 327 -16.17 8.17 16.79
N VAL A 328 -15.93 6.93 16.37
CA VAL A 328 -14.81 6.59 15.48
C VAL A 328 -15.07 7.22 14.11
N LYS A 329 -14.04 7.83 13.53
CA LYS A 329 -14.05 8.30 12.14
C LYS A 329 -13.13 7.42 11.32
N TRP A 330 -13.67 6.75 10.31
CA TRP A 330 -12.91 5.87 9.42
C TRP A 330 -13.28 6.13 7.96
N VAL A 331 -12.34 5.87 7.05
CA VAL A 331 -12.53 6.09 5.60
C VAL A 331 -12.78 4.80 4.83
N SER A 332 -12.49 3.65 5.44
CA SER A 332 -12.74 2.34 4.83
C SER A 332 -12.89 1.22 5.86
N LEU A 333 -13.55 0.14 5.42
CA LEU A 333 -13.68 -1.11 6.16
C LEU A 333 -13.37 -2.27 5.21
N ALA A 334 -12.56 -3.23 5.66
CA ALA A 334 -12.22 -4.44 4.92
C ALA A 334 -12.91 -5.65 5.56
N PRO A 335 -14.08 -6.09 5.05
CA PRO A 335 -14.71 -7.31 5.52
C PRO A 335 -14.00 -8.54 4.94
N ARG A 336 -14.21 -9.71 5.55
CA ARG A 336 -13.93 -11.00 4.90
C ARG A 336 -15.04 -11.33 3.94
N TYR A 337 -14.81 -11.12 2.65
CA TYR A 337 -15.77 -11.43 1.58
C TYR A 337 -16.00 -12.94 1.43
N VAL A 338 -17.08 -13.29 0.75
CA VAL A 338 -17.33 -14.65 0.24
C VAL A 338 -16.24 -15.09 -0.73
N GLY A 339 -16.08 -16.40 -0.91
CA GLY A 339 -14.98 -17.01 -1.66
C GLY A 339 -13.63 -16.86 -0.95
N THR A 340 -12.54 -17.01 -1.70
CA THR A 340 -11.19 -17.00 -1.16
C THR A 340 -10.29 -16.02 -1.89
N PHE A 341 -9.56 -15.22 -1.11
CA PHE A 341 -8.60 -14.22 -1.57
C PHE A 341 -7.17 -14.66 -1.25
N GLU A 342 -6.68 -15.70 -1.93
CA GLU A 342 -5.32 -16.21 -1.70
C GLU A 342 -4.24 -15.28 -2.29
N LYS A 343 -3.01 -15.37 -1.78
CA LYS A 343 -1.95 -14.40 -2.11
C LYS A 343 -1.32 -14.71 -3.47
N GLY A 344 -1.34 -13.73 -4.38
CA GLY A 344 -0.67 -13.83 -5.68
C GLY A 344 -1.49 -14.52 -6.77
N VAL A 345 -2.75 -14.87 -6.53
CA VAL A 345 -3.62 -15.52 -7.51
C VAL A 345 -4.96 -14.80 -7.64
N ASP A 346 -5.75 -15.14 -8.66
CA ASP A 346 -7.10 -14.60 -8.84
C ASP A 346 -8.07 -15.11 -7.77
N TYR A 347 -9.25 -14.49 -7.71
CA TYR A 347 -10.33 -14.88 -6.81
C TYR A 347 -10.79 -16.32 -7.06
N ILE A 348 -11.05 -17.06 -5.98
CA ILE A 348 -11.55 -18.44 -6.01
C ILE A 348 -12.95 -18.45 -5.41
N GLY A 349 -13.97 -18.65 -6.24
CA GLY A 349 -15.37 -18.73 -5.80
C GLY A 349 -16.37 -18.39 -6.90
N ASP A 350 -17.65 -18.30 -6.54
CA ASP A 350 -18.71 -17.87 -7.45
C ASP A 350 -18.72 -16.35 -7.59
N LEU A 351 -18.60 -15.84 -8.83
CA LEU A 351 -18.57 -14.40 -9.10
C LEU A 351 -19.92 -13.71 -8.86
N GLY A 352 -21.02 -14.41 -9.11
CA GLY A 352 -22.37 -13.88 -8.87
C GLY A 352 -22.67 -13.77 -7.36
N GLU A 353 -22.19 -14.72 -6.56
CA GLU A 353 -22.26 -14.66 -5.10
C GLU A 353 -21.42 -13.50 -4.56
N PHE A 354 -20.20 -13.32 -5.06
CA PHE A 354 -19.38 -12.16 -4.73
C PHE A 354 -20.09 -10.85 -5.07
N GLU A 355 -20.65 -10.72 -6.28
CA GLU A 355 -21.37 -9.51 -6.71
C GLU A 355 -22.54 -9.17 -5.77
N ARG A 356 -23.39 -10.15 -5.45
CA ARG A 356 -24.53 -9.96 -4.54
C ARG A 356 -24.09 -9.59 -3.12
N SER A 357 -23.06 -10.27 -2.61
CA SER A 357 -22.50 -10.02 -1.28
C SER A 357 -21.83 -8.65 -1.18
N PHE A 358 -21.01 -8.29 -2.16
CA PHE A 358 -20.33 -7.00 -2.25
C PHE A 358 -21.34 -5.84 -2.35
N ALA A 359 -22.39 -5.98 -3.16
CA ALA A 359 -23.47 -4.99 -3.25
C ALA A 359 -24.17 -4.77 -1.90
N THR A 360 -24.38 -5.85 -1.13
CA THR A 360 -24.96 -5.78 0.22
C THR A 360 -24.05 -5.03 1.18
N HIS A 361 -22.75 -5.35 1.21
CA HIS A 361 -21.78 -4.63 2.06
C HIS A 361 -21.62 -3.17 1.65
N LEU A 362 -21.75 -2.84 0.37
CA LEU A 362 -21.68 -1.47 -0.13
C LEU A 362 -22.92 -0.67 0.26
N ALA A 363 -24.09 -1.30 0.29
CA ALA A 363 -25.31 -0.67 0.79
C ALA A 363 -25.17 -0.35 2.29
N ILE A 364 -24.63 -1.27 3.07
CA ILE A 364 -24.32 -1.04 4.50
C ILE A 364 -23.32 0.11 4.65
N SER A 365 -22.26 0.17 3.83
CA SER A 365 -21.27 1.24 3.95
C SER A 365 -21.79 2.62 3.61
N ARG A 366 -22.82 2.72 2.76
CA ARG A 366 -23.51 3.97 2.45
C ARG A 366 -24.45 4.40 3.58
N GLU A 367 -25.14 3.46 4.22
CA GLU A 367 -26.09 3.73 5.31
C GLU A 367 -25.39 4.15 6.61
N PHE A 368 -24.35 3.40 7.01
CA PHE A 368 -23.64 3.65 8.25
C PHE A 368 -22.45 4.60 8.11
N GLY A 369 -22.05 4.91 6.86
CA GLY A 369 -20.92 5.76 6.54
C GLY A 369 -21.29 7.20 6.13
N PRO A 370 -20.69 7.74 5.06
CA PRO A 370 -20.01 7.01 3.98
C PRO A 370 -18.57 6.58 4.31
N TYR A 371 -18.22 5.34 3.97
CA TYR A 371 -16.85 4.81 3.93
C TYR A 371 -16.67 3.84 2.75
N LYS A 372 -15.42 3.67 2.30
CA LYS A 372 -15.07 2.79 1.18
C LYS A 372 -15.08 1.33 1.62
N LEU A 373 -15.40 0.43 0.70
CA LEU A 373 -15.07 -0.99 0.86
C LEU A 373 -13.63 -1.22 0.45
N SER A 374 -12.86 -1.88 1.31
CA SER A 374 -11.46 -2.19 1.05
C SER A 374 -11.30 -3.64 0.60
N LEU A 375 -10.49 -3.86 -0.43
CA LEU A 375 -10.12 -5.15 -0.99
C LEU A 375 -8.69 -5.48 -0.54
N HIS A 376 -8.60 -6.15 0.61
CA HIS A 376 -7.36 -6.73 1.10
C HIS A 376 -6.98 -7.99 0.32
N SER A 377 -5.70 -8.35 0.37
CA SER A 377 -5.15 -9.38 -0.53
C SER A 377 -5.52 -9.12 -2.00
N GLY A 378 -5.67 -7.85 -2.33
CA GLY A 378 -6.38 -7.39 -3.51
C GLY A 378 -5.60 -7.62 -4.79
N SER A 379 -4.28 -7.79 -4.73
CA SER A 379 -3.47 -8.07 -5.93
C SER A 379 -3.91 -9.35 -6.65
N ASP A 380 -3.83 -9.29 -7.98
CA ASP A 380 -4.13 -10.34 -8.94
C ASP A 380 -5.59 -10.83 -8.99
N LYS A 381 -6.51 -10.18 -8.27
CA LYS A 381 -7.96 -10.52 -8.26
C LYS A 381 -8.70 -9.97 -9.49
N PHE A 382 -8.14 -10.18 -10.67
CA PHE A 382 -8.61 -9.58 -11.93
C PHE A 382 -10.08 -9.85 -12.23
N SER A 383 -10.59 -11.03 -11.87
CA SER A 383 -11.98 -11.41 -12.15
C SER A 383 -13.01 -10.58 -11.38
N ILE A 384 -12.68 -10.04 -10.20
CA ILE A 384 -13.60 -9.27 -9.35
C ILE A 384 -13.45 -7.76 -9.48
N TYR A 385 -12.35 -7.25 -10.06
CA TYR A 385 -12.17 -5.81 -10.23
C TYR A 385 -13.28 -5.14 -11.05
N PRO A 386 -13.76 -5.70 -12.18
CA PRO A 386 -14.88 -5.10 -12.91
C PRO A 386 -16.15 -5.01 -12.07
N ILE A 387 -16.43 -6.01 -11.24
CA ILE A 387 -17.58 -6.04 -10.32
C ILE A 387 -17.44 -4.93 -9.27
N ALA A 388 -16.30 -4.89 -8.57
CA ALA A 388 -16.05 -3.89 -7.54
C ALA A 388 -16.07 -2.46 -8.09
N SER A 389 -15.44 -2.24 -9.24
CA SER A 389 -15.43 -0.96 -9.96
C SER A 389 -16.84 -0.52 -10.34
N HIS A 390 -17.63 -1.41 -10.95
CA HIS A 390 -18.99 -1.12 -11.38
C HIS A 390 -19.92 -0.76 -10.21
N LEU A 391 -19.86 -1.54 -9.12
CA LEU A 391 -20.74 -1.36 -7.98
C LEU A 391 -20.34 -0.17 -7.10
N ALA A 392 -19.06 -0.08 -6.74
CA ALA A 392 -18.57 0.91 -5.77
C ALA A 392 -18.28 2.28 -6.38
N GLY A 393 -17.93 2.34 -7.68
CA GLY A 393 -17.44 3.56 -8.30
C GLY A 393 -16.25 4.10 -7.51
N GLU A 394 -16.41 5.28 -6.91
CA GLU A 394 -15.36 5.91 -6.10
C GLU A 394 -15.17 5.28 -4.70
N MET A 395 -16.13 4.47 -4.23
CA MET A 395 -16.17 3.96 -2.85
C MET A 395 -15.38 2.65 -2.65
N VAL A 396 -14.21 2.53 -3.26
CA VAL A 396 -13.35 1.34 -3.17
C VAL A 396 -11.90 1.69 -2.87
N HIS A 397 -11.28 0.88 -2.01
CA HIS A 397 -9.84 0.88 -1.79
C HIS A 397 -9.26 -0.49 -2.18
N LEU A 398 -8.24 -0.52 -3.05
CA LEU A 398 -7.56 -1.75 -3.45
C LEU A 398 -6.19 -1.83 -2.76
N LYS A 399 -5.89 -2.89 -2.00
CA LYS A 399 -4.55 -3.08 -1.41
C LYS A 399 -3.75 -4.13 -2.16
N THR A 400 -2.55 -3.74 -2.57
CA THR A 400 -1.54 -4.62 -3.15
C THR A 400 -0.23 -4.50 -2.37
N ALA A 401 0.59 -5.54 -2.37
CA ALA A 401 1.95 -5.47 -1.80
C ALA A 401 2.88 -6.50 -2.43
N GLY A 402 2.61 -7.79 -2.19
CA GLY A 402 3.51 -8.86 -2.61
C GLY A 402 3.67 -9.02 -4.11
N THR A 403 2.74 -8.51 -4.93
CA THR A 403 2.91 -8.56 -6.39
C THR A 403 4.08 -7.69 -6.88
N SER A 404 4.43 -6.59 -6.19
CA SER A 404 5.65 -5.81 -6.49
C SER A 404 6.93 -6.66 -6.36
N TYR A 405 6.95 -7.58 -5.40
CA TYR A 405 8.04 -8.56 -5.23
C TYR A 405 8.01 -9.65 -6.30
N LEU A 406 6.83 -10.13 -6.71
CA LEU A 406 6.72 -11.10 -7.80
C LEU A 406 7.19 -10.52 -9.14
N GLU A 407 6.91 -9.26 -9.42
CA GLU A 407 7.43 -8.60 -10.62
C GLU A 407 8.94 -8.30 -10.54
N ALA A 408 9.50 -8.21 -9.33
CA ALA A 408 10.95 -8.17 -9.13
C ALA A 408 11.57 -9.52 -9.51
N LEU A 409 10.98 -10.62 -9.06
CA LEU A 409 11.37 -11.97 -9.49
C LEU A 409 11.19 -12.16 -10.99
N ARG A 410 10.14 -11.61 -11.60
CA ARG A 410 9.94 -11.64 -13.06
C ARG A 410 11.09 -10.95 -13.77
N THR A 411 11.50 -9.80 -13.27
CA THR A 411 12.66 -9.06 -13.79
C THR A 411 13.93 -9.90 -13.67
N ILE A 412 14.21 -10.46 -12.48
CA ILE A 412 15.39 -11.31 -12.24
C ILE A 412 15.37 -12.53 -13.16
N SER A 413 14.22 -13.15 -13.42
CA SER A 413 14.14 -14.29 -14.35
C SER A 413 14.61 -13.95 -15.77
N LEU A 414 14.47 -12.68 -16.20
CA LEU A 414 14.87 -12.22 -17.53
C LEU A 414 16.34 -11.78 -17.59
N VAL A 415 16.85 -11.14 -16.53
CA VAL A 415 18.19 -10.52 -16.55
C VAL A 415 19.26 -11.30 -15.78
N ASN A 416 18.83 -12.21 -14.89
CA ASN A 416 19.70 -13.07 -14.08
C ASN A 416 18.99 -14.43 -13.82
N PRO A 417 18.78 -15.24 -14.88
CA PRO A 417 18.02 -16.49 -14.79
C PRO A 417 18.64 -17.50 -13.82
N ARG A 418 19.98 -17.49 -13.68
CA ARG A 418 20.68 -18.34 -12.70
C ARG A 418 20.23 -18.02 -11.28
N LEU A 419 20.27 -16.75 -10.87
CA LEU A 419 19.81 -16.35 -9.53
C LEU A 419 18.33 -16.69 -9.33
N PHE A 420 17.49 -16.49 -10.36
CA PHE A 420 16.08 -16.87 -10.27
C PHE A 420 15.89 -18.36 -10.02
N ARG A 421 16.64 -19.24 -10.69
CA ARG A 421 16.60 -20.69 -10.45
C ARG A 421 16.99 -21.06 -9.02
N ASP A 422 18.03 -20.43 -8.48
CA ASP A 422 18.50 -20.68 -7.12
C ASP A 422 17.44 -20.26 -6.08
N ILE A 423 16.85 -19.06 -6.27
CA ILE A 423 15.74 -18.57 -5.45
C ILE A 423 14.53 -19.51 -5.53
N LEU A 424 14.18 -19.96 -6.74
CA LEU A 424 13.03 -20.81 -6.99
C LEU A 424 13.16 -22.18 -6.30
N ALA A 425 14.34 -22.79 -6.39
CA ALA A 425 14.65 -24.04 -5.71
C ALA A 425 14.54 -23.87 -4.18
N PHE A 426 15.14 -22.81 -3.64
CA PHE A 426 15.07 -22.49 -2.21
C PHE A 426 13.64 -22.19 -1.74
N ALA A 427 12.88 -21.40 -2.49
CA ALA A 427 11.49 -21.08 -2.17
C ALA A 427 10.63 -22.35 -2.09
N ARG A 428 10.80 -23.28 -3.04
CA ARG A 428 10.11 -24.57 -3.02
C ARG A 428 10.44 -25.39 -1.78
N GLU A 429 11.70 -25.42 -1.35
CA GLU A 429 12.13 -26.10 -0.11
C GLU A 429 11.56 -25.43 1.15
N ARG A 430 11.54 -24.09 1.18
CA ARG A 430 11.08 -23.29 2.33
C ARG A 430 9.56 -23.23 2.46
N TYR A 431 8.82 -23.42 1.37
CA TYR A 431 7.37 -23.24 1.33
C TYR A 431 6.59 -23.95 2.44
N PRO A 432 6.85 -25.23 2.81
CA PRO A 432 6.12 -25.90 3.89
C PRO A 432 6.21 -25.18 5.23
N VAL A 433 7.29 -24.44 5.48
CA VAL A 433 7.50 -23.68 6.71
C VAL A 433 6.89 -22.28 6.59
N ASP A 434 7.19 -21.57 5.49
CA ASP A 434 6.82 -20.15 5.35
C ASP A 434 5.31 -19.95 5.13
N ARG A 435 4.61 -20.94 4.56
CA ARG A 435 3.16 -20.89 4.35
C ARG A 435 2.35 -20.87 5.65
N ALA A 436 2.93 -21.23 6.79
CA ALA A 436 2.19 -21.35 8.06
C ALA A 436 1.51 -20.05 8.51
N SER A 437 1.97 -18.91 8.00
CA SER A 437 1.43 -17.58 8.29
C SER A 437 0.55 -16.99 7.19
N TYR A 438 0.17 -17.82 6.20
CA TYR A 438 -0.59 -17.40 5.02
C TYR A 438 -1.69 -18.40 4.69
N HIS A 439 -2.85 -17.86 4.30
CA HIS A 439 -3.92 -18.65 3.71
C HIS A 439 -3.67 -18.81 2.21
N VAL A 440 -3.03 -19.93 1.84
CA VAL A 440 -2.64 -20.30 0.46
C VAL A 440 -2.84 -21.79 0.23
N SER A 441 -3.22 -22.17 -0.99
CA SER A 441 -3.55 -23.57 -1.34
C SER A 441 -2.49 -24.27 -2.18
N ALA A 442 -1.38 -23.61 -2.51
CA ALA A 442 -0.34 -24.19 -3.33
C ALA A 442 0.25 -25.50 -2.78
N ARG A 443 0.66 -26.34 -3.74
CA ARG A 443 1.23 -27.67 -3.52
C ARG A 443 2.59 -27.73 -4.19
N ALA A 444 3.66 -27.92 -3.40
CA ALA A 444 5.04 -27.87 -3.89
C ALA A 444 5.38 -28.97 -4.92
N GLU A 445 4.61 -30.07 -4.90
CA GLU A 445 4.69 -31.16 -5.86
C GLU A 445 3.99 -30.85 -7.20
N MET A 446 3.08 -29.88 -7.23
CA MET A 446 2.37 -29.45 -8.44
C MET A 446 3.12 -28.32 -9.17
N MET A 447 4.10 -27.71 -8.53
CA MET A 447 4.99 -26.74 -9.15
C MET A 447 5.73 -27.37 -10.34
N PRO A 448 5.76 -26.72 -11.52
CA PRO A 448 6.44 -27.27 -12.69
C PRO A 448 7.90 -27.63 -12.41
N ASN A 449 8.37 -28.74 -12.98
CA ASN A 449 9.77 -29.15 -12.82
C ASN A 449 10.69 -28.14 -13.52
N ILE A 450 11.56 -27.53 -12.72
CA ILE A 450 12.48 -26.48 -13.15
C ILE A 450 13.72 -27.07 -13.84
N ALA A 451 14.03 -28.35 -13.57
CA ALA A 451 15.16 -29.05 -14.13
C ALA A 451 14.89 -29.34 -15.62
N GLY A 452 15.61 -28.62 -16.50
CA GLY A 452 15.47 -28.73 -17.95
C GLY A 452 14.48 -27.76 -18.59
N LEU A 453 13.90 -26.84 -17.82
CA LEU A 453 13.17 -25.70 -18.41
C LEU A 453 14.19 -24.74 -19.02
N ASP A 454 13.97 -24.21 -20.22
CA ASP A 454 14.85 -23.18 -20.82
C ASP A 454 14.75 -21.85 -20.03
N ASP A 455 15.83 -21.06 -20.03
CA ASP A 455 15.88 -19.78 -19.30
C ASP A 455 14.77 -18.82 -19.76
N GLU A 456 14.46 -18.79 -21.07
CA GLU A 456 13.40 -17.95 -21.64
C GLU A 456 12.00 -18.29 -21.14
N ARG A 457 11.81 -19.50 -20.61
CA ARG A 457 10.52 -19.99 -20.11
C ARG A 457 10.36 -19.83 -18.60
N LEU A 458 11.41 -19.45 -17.88
CA LEU A 458 11.37 -19.32 -16.42
C LEU A 458 10.32 -18.32 -15.94
N ASN A 459 10.12 -17.23 -16.68
CA ASN A 459 9.14 -16.20 -16.33
C ASN A 459 7.70 -16.73 -16.28
N SER A 460 7.37 -17.80 -17.01
CA SER A 460 6.02 -18.39 -17.05
C SER A 460 5.61 -19.02 -15.71
N LEU A 461 6.59 -19.31 -14.84
CA LEU A 461 6.32 -19.78 -13.48
C LEU A 461 5.67 -18.71 -12.61
N LEU A 462 5.84 -17.43 -12.96
CA LEU A 462 5.15 -16.32 -12.28
C LEU A 462 3.73 -16.10 -12.78
N ASP A 463 3.25 -16.97 -13.69
CA ASP A 463 1.87 -17.06 -14.14
C ASP A 463 1.23 -18.40 -13.73
N ASP A 464 2.02 -19.35 -13.20
CA ASP A 464 1.55 -20.62 -12.66
C ASP A 464 1.01 -20.44 -11.22
N PHE A 465 -0.15 -21.02 -10.95
CA PHE A 465 -0.84 -20.89 -9.66
C PHE A 465 0.07 -21.31 -8.49
N HIS A 466 0.66 -22.49 -8.56
CA HIS A 466 1.42 -23.06 -7.44
C HIS A 466 2.77 -22.36 -7.26
N ALA A 467 3.50 -22.15 -8.34
CA ALA A 467 4.79 -21.48 -8.29
C ALA A 467 4.67 -20.03 -7.80
N ARG A 468 3.65 -19.30 -8.25
CA ARG A 468 3.43 -17.90 -7.90
C ARG A 468 3.10 -17.73 -6.40
N GLU A 469 2.23 -18.57 -5.84
CA GLU A 469 1.96 -18.56 -4.39
C GLU A 469 3.20 -18.93 -3.57
N ILE A 470 3.93 -19.99 -3.97
CA ILE A 470 5.16 -20.44 -3.32
C ILE A 470 6.15 -19.27 -3.22
N LEU A 471 6.46 -18.65 -4.36
CA LEU A 471 7.36 -17.50 -4.43
C LEU A 471 6.85 -16.34 -3.57
N HIS A 472 5.54 -16.04 -3.64
CA HIS A 472 4.94 -14.91 -2.92
C HIS A 472 5.15 -14.99 -1.41
N VAL A 473 4.93 -16.16 -0.81
CA VAL A 473 4.96 -16.32 0.66
C VAL A 473 6.37 -16.48 1.22
N THR A 474 7.33 -16.93 0.39
CA THR A 474 8.73 -17.14 0.82
C THR A 474 9.63 -15.92 0.74
N PHE A 475 9.10 -14.75 0.36
CA PHE A 475 9.88 -13.52 0.19
C PHE A 475 10.76 -13.19 1.41
N GLY A 476 10.26 -13.42 2.63
CA GLY A 476 11.00 -13.17 3.86
C GLY A 476 12.25 -14.06 3.97
N SER A 477 12.11 -15.36 3.72
CA SER A 477 13.26 -16.27 3.69
C SER A 477 14.26 -15.89 2.59
N VAL A 478 13.77 -15.56 1.38
CA VAL A 478 14.64 -15.19 0.25
C VAL A 478 15.41 -13.91 0.54
N LEU A 479 14.75 -12.86 1.03
CA LEU A 479 15.37 -11.55 1.25
C LEU A 479 16.30 -11.51 2.47
N ASN A 480 16.26 -12.51 3.36
CA ASN A 480 17.20 -12.66 4.47
C ASN A 480 18.24 -13.75 4.23
N HIS A 481 18.21 -14.42 3.08
CA HIS A 481 19.22 -15.42 2.74
C HIS A 481 20.56 -14.72 2.40
N PRO A 482 21.68 -15.08 3.05
CA PRO A 482 22.97 -14.38 2.88
C PRO A 482 23.45 -14.40 1.42
N ASP A 483 23.21 -15.51 0.72
CA ASP A 483 23.66 -15.66 -0.67
C ASP A 483 22.69 -15.05 -1.70
N PHE A 484 21.46 -14.67 -1.30
CA PHE A 484 20.48 -14.11 -2.24
C PHE A 484 20.27 -12.62 -2.06
N ARG A 485 20.34 -12.10 -0.84
CA ARG A 485 19.95 -10.71 -0.57
C ARG A 485 20.68 -9.70 -1.44
N GLU A 486 22.01 -9.67 -1.37
CA GLU A 486 22.76 -8.67 -2.14
C GLU A 486 22.65 -8.91 -3.65
N PRO A 487 22.85 -10.14 -4.19
CA PRO A 487 22.66 -10.39 -5.62
C PRO A 487 21.27 -10.02 -6.12
N PHE A 488 20.21 -10.21 -5.32
CA PHE A 488 18.84 -9.83 -5.65
C PHE A 488 18.71 -8.31 -5.82
N PHE A 489 19.17 -7.53 -4.85
CA PHE A 489 19.10 -6.08 -4.90
C PHE A 489 20.05 -5.48 -5.94
N GLU A 490 21.28 -6.00 -6.09
CA GLU A 490 22.22 -5.59 -7.13
C GLU A 490 21.64 -5.81 -8.54
N THR A 491 21.04 -6.98 -8.78
CA THR A 491 20.40 -7.30 -10.06
C THR A 491 19.32 -6.28 -10.41
N LEU A 492 18.44 -5.95 -9.47
CA LEU A 492 17.36 -4.98 -9.71
C LEU A 492 17.89 -3.54 -9.87
N ARG A 493 18.84 -3.13 -9.02
CA ARG A 493 19.50 -1.81 -9.09
C ARG A 493 20.30 -1.63 -10.39
N GLY A 494 20.86 -2.70 -10.94
CA GLY A 494 21.52 -2.69 -12.25
C GLY A 494 20.55 -2.62 -13.43
N ASN A 495 19.28 -3.00 -13.22
CA ASN A 495 18.25 -3.15 -14.25
C ASN A 495 16.95 -2.39 -13.91
N GLU A 496 17.09 -1.19 -13.35
CA GLU A 496 15.96 -0.41 -12.81
C GLU A 496 14.82 -0.22 -13.82
N GLU A 497 15.13 0.18 -15.06
CA GLU A 497 14.11 0.40 -16.09
C GLU A 497 13.36 -0.88 -16.46
N ALA A 498 14.03 -2.05 -16.43
CA ALA A 498 13.35 -3.32 -16.63
C ALA A 498 12.39 -3.60 -15.47
N TYR A 499 12.82 -3.37 -14.22
CA TYR A 499 11.96 -3.57 -13.06
C TYR A 499 10.78 -2.59 -13.03
N TYR A 500 11.03 -1.31 -13.26
CA TYR A 500 9.98 -0.29 -13.30
C TYR A 500 8.97 -0.58 -14.39
N GLY A 501 9.41 -1.05 -15.57
CA GLY A 501 8.52 -1.48 -16.65
C GLY A 501 7.66 -2.70 -16.29
N MET A 502 8.21 -3.69 -15.58
CA MET A 502 7.43 -4.84 -15.10
C MET A 502 6.35 -4.41 -14.10
N VAL A 503 6.72 -3.59 -13.11
CA VAL A 503 5.78 -3.03 -12.14
C VAL A 503 4.72 -2.18 -12.85
N GLU A 504 5.12 -1.29 -13.76
CA GLU A 504 4.22 -0.42 -14.52
C GLU A 504 3.17 -1.24 -15.29
N SER A 505 3.62 -2.22 -16.08
CA SER A 505 2.75 -3.08 -16.88
C SER A 505 1.76 -3.84 -16.00
N HIS A 506 2.26 -4.45 -14.92
CA HIS A 506 1.45 -5.28 -14.04
C HIS A 506 0.41 -4.47 -13.25
N PHE A 507 0.81 -3.31 -12.70
CA PHE A 507 -0.10 -2.43 -11.96
C PHE A 507 -1.07 -1.69 -12.89
N SER A 508 -0.70 -1.39 -14.14
CA SER A 508 -1.64 -0.84 -15.12
C SER A 508 -2.82 -1.79 -15.37
N ARG A 509 -2.57 -3.11 -15.38
CA ARG A 509 -3.65 -4.13 -15.44
C ARG A 509 -4.55 -4.07 -14.21
N HIS A 510 -4.01 -3.81 -13.01
CA HIS A 510 -4.79 -3.66 -11.79
C HIS A 510 -5.68 -2.42 -11.80
N PHE A 511 -5.17 -1.30 -12.32
CA PHE A 511 -5.87 -0.03 -12.29
C PHE A 511 -6.88 0.15 -13.43
N SER A 512 -6.63 -0.49 -14.59
CA SER A 512 -7.48 -0.32 -15.77
C SER A 512 -8.97 -0.59 -15.56
N PRO A 513 -9.43 -1.60 -14.80
CA PRO A 513 -10.86 -1.84 -14.59
C PRO A 513 -11.54 -0.72 -13.77
N PHE A 514 -10.77 0.08 -13.04
CA PHE A 514 -11.24 1.20 -12.23
C PHE A 514 -11.23 2.54 -12.99
N GLY A 515 -10.74 2.56 -14.24
CA GLY A 515 -10.70 3.74 -15.10
C GLY A 515 -11.96 3.98 -15.93
N GLU A 516 -12.78 2.94 -16.18
CA GLU A 516 -14.01 3.07 -16.96
C GLU A 516 -15.13 3.72 -16.14
N ILE A 517 -15.33 5.03 -16.31
CA ILE A 517 -16.66 5.62 -16.06
C ILE A 517 -17.53 5.18 -17.22
N ARG A 518 -18.17 4.01 -17.15
CA ARG A 518 -19.35 3.79 -17.98
C ARG A 518 -20.38 4.82 -17.52
N LYS A 519 -20.64 5.83 -18.36
CA LYS A 519 -21.81 6.70 -18.22
C LYS A 519 -22.99 5.78 -17.94
N ALA A 520 -23.57 5.88 -16.74
CA ALA A 520 -24.84 5.22 -16.46
C ALA A 520 -25.79 5.60 -17.61
N GLY A 521 -26.20 4.60 -18.38
CA GLY A 521 -27.14 4.79 -19.47
C GLY A 521 -28.44 5.36 -18.91
N ASN A 522 -28.99 6.30 -19.66
CA ASN A 522 -30.29 6.95 -19.46
C ASN A 522 -31.42 5.99 -19.05
#